data_AF-A0A495JTR2-F1
#
_entry.id   AF-A0A495JTR2-F1
#
_cell.length_a   1.000
_cell.length_b   1.000
_cell.length_c   1.000
_cell.angle_alpha   90.00
_cell.angle_beta   90.00
_cell.angle_gamma   90.00
#
_symmetry.space_group_name_H-M   'P 1'
#
loop_
_entity.id
_entity.type
_entity.pdbx_description
1 polymer ?
#
loop_
_entity_poly.entity_id
_entity_poly.type
_entity_poly.pdbx_seq_one_letter_code
_entity_poly.pdbx_strand_id
1 'polypeptide(L)'
;MRHPSDPVPVRSDQRRWAAPTGCALTVCRGCCCGSTRKHPDVDHAGQVDQLRALVGTDHRVRITDDCLDACERSNVVVVHPSGAGRAAGARPVWFGFVLDDSAVDDIAAWVRAGGPGVAPLPDVLDLYVMPAPGPTARR
;
A
#
# COMPACT_ATOMS: atom_id res chain seq x y z
N MET A 1 -53.55 14.30 32.60
CA MET A 1 -52.08 14.41 32.74
C MET A 1 -51.46 13.04 32.44
N ARG A 2 -50.83 12.89 31.27
CA ARG A 2 -49.94 11.78 30.89
C ARG A 2 -48.77 12.37 30.09
N HIS A 3 -47.56 12.07 30.56
CA HIS A 3 -46.23 12.17 29.91
C HIS A 3 -46.12 11.09 28.81
N PRO A 4 -45.00 11.00 28.06
CA PRO A 4 -44.25 11.99 27.29
C PRO A 4 -44.19 11.56 25.80
N SER A 5 -43.61 12.39 24.95
CA SER A 5 -43.33 12.09 23.54
C SER A 5 -42.39 10.89 23.38
N ASP A 6 -42.83 9.86 22.67
CA ASP A 6 -41.95 8.77 22.23
C ASP A 6 -41.04 9.25 21.07
N PRO A 7 -39.73 8.96 21.09
CA PRO A 7 -38.87 9.25 19.95
C PRO A 7 -39.05 8.20 18.85
N VAL A 8 -39.10 8.67 17.60
CA VAL A 8 -39.09 7.83 16.38
C VAL A 8 -37.71 7.14 16.28
N PRO A 9 -37.64 5.80 16.08
CA PRO A 9 -36.36 5.13 15.88
C PRO A 9 -35.84 5.46 14.48
N VAL A 10 -34.70 6.17 14.40
CA VAL A 10 -33.92 6.29 13.17
C VAL A 10 -33.23 4.95 12.88
N ARG A 11 -33.73 4.22 11.88
CA ARG A 11 -33.02 3.04 11.33
C ARG A 11 -31.79 3.54 10.59
N SER A 12 -30.63 3.40 11.21
CA SER A 12 -29.33 3.64 10.60
C SER A 12 -29.06 2.57 9.53
N ASP A 13 -29.44 2.87 8.29
CA ASP A 13 -28.91 2.19 7.09
C ASP A 13 -27.43 2.60 6.91
N GLN A 14 -26.59 2.16 7.84
CA GLN A 14 -25.16 2.11 7.62
C GLN A 14 -24.92 1.00 6.61
N ARG A 15 -25.00 1.32 5.32
CA ARG A 15 -24.28 0.54 4.31
C ARG A 15 -22.81 0.61 4.69
N ARG A 16 -22.38 -0.43 5.43
CA ARG A 16 -21.00 -0.69 5.76
C ARG A 16 -20.30 -0.90 4.42
N TRP A 17 -19.59 0.12 3.95
CA TRP A 17 -18.60 -0.08 2.90
C TRP A 17 -17.66 -1.17 3.43
N ALA A 18 -17.62 -2.29 2.73
CA ALA A 18 -16.72 -3.37 3.10
C ALA A 18 -15.30 -2.80 3.07
N ALA A 19 -14.57 -2.93 4.18
CA ALA A 19 -13.17 -2.58 4.18
C ALA A 19 -12.45 -3.47 3.15
N PRO A 20 -11.50 -2.94 2.37
CA PRO A 20 -10.76 -3.74 1.40
C PRO A 20 -10.15 -4.95 2.08
N THR A 21 -10.44 -6.14 1.54
CA THR A 21 -10.03 -7.44 2.10
C THR A 21 -8.64 -7.87 1.64
N GLY A 22 -8.11 -7.20 0.60
CA GLY A 22 -6.81 -7.47 0.01
C GLY A 22 -5.63 -6.86 0.75
N CYS A 23 -4.48 -6.81 0.07
CA CYS A 23 -3.27 -6.16 0.56
C CYS A 23 -3.47 -4.64 0.72
N ALA A 24 -2.65 -4.07 1.61
CA ALA A 24 -2.45 -2.62 1.68
C ALA A 24 -1.05 -2.28 1.16
N LEU A 25 -0.93 -1.21 0.39
CA LEU A 25 0.31 -0.71 -0.16
C LEU A 25 0.60 0.65 0.45
N THR A 26 1.81 0.87 0.93
CA THR A 26 2.29 2.18 1.36
C THR A 26 3.34 2.67 0.36
N VAL A 27 3.14 3.85 -0.20
CA VAL A 27 4.05 4.48 -1.15
C VAL A 27 4.68 5.70 -0.48
N CYS A 28 6.00 5.70 -0.36
CA CYS A 28 6.74 6.77 0.29
C CYS A 28 6.89 7.99 -0.63
N ARG A 29 6.42 9.15 -0.18
CA ARG A 29 6.57 10.46 -0.82
C ARG A 29 7.16 11.52 0.12
N GLY A 30 7.76 11.08 1.23
CA GLY A 30 8.46 11.94 2.17
C GLY A 30 9.77 12.53 1.64
N CYS A 31 10.53 13.20 2.53
CA CYS A 31 11.64 14.16 2.32
C CYS A 31 12.44 14.15 0.98
N CYS A 32 12.70 13.00 0.38
CA CYS A 32 13.28 12.90 -0.96
C CYS A 32 12.81 11.69 -1.78
N CYS A 33 11.99 10.84 -1.19
CA CYS A 33 11.59 9.58 -1.81
C CYS A 33 10.46 9.82 -2.81
N GLY A 34 10.58 9.23 -4.00
CA GLY A 34 9.54 9.35 -5.02
C GLY A 34 9.30 10.78 -5.49
N SER A 35 10.38 11.55 -5.68
CA SER A 35 10.32 12.97 -6.05
C SER A 35 11.10 13.24 -7.33
N THR A 36 10.59 14.16 -8.15
CA THR A 36 11.25 14.62 -9.38
C THR A 36 12.60 15.29 -9.12
N ARG A 37 12.82 15.81 -7.90
CA ARG A 37 14.15 16.31 -7.49
C ARG A 37 15.20 15.20 -7.46
N LYS A 38 14.85 13.98 -7.04
CA LYS A 38 15.77 12.84 -6.98
C LYS A 38 15.84 12.12 -8.32
N HIS A 39 14.70 11.97 -8.98
CA HIS A 39 14.56 11.27 -10.27
C HIS A 39 13.69 12.11 -11.23
N PRO A 40 14.28 13.05 -11.98
CA PRO A 40 13.52 14.01 -12.80
C PRO A 40 12.80 13.36 -13.98
N ASP A 41 13.29 12.22 -14.46
CA ASP A 41 12.76 11.52 -15.63
C ASP A 41 11.63 10.52 -15.29
N VAL A 42 11.23 10.44 -14.02
CA VAL A 42 10.21 9.49 -13.54
C VAL A 42 8.91 10.22 -13.18
N ASP A 43 7.80 9.79 -13.80
CA ASP A 43 6.45 10.26 -13.45
C ASP A 43 5.91 9.52 -12.21
N HIS A 44 6.35 9.99 -11.05
CA HIS A 44 5.97 9.41 -9.76
C HIS A 44 4.48 9.52 -9.42
N ALA A 45 3.79 10.52 -9.99
CA ALA A 45 2.36 10.72 -9.79
C ALA A 45 1.58 9.74 -10.68
N GLY A 46 1.96 9.65 -11.96
CA GLY A 46 1.45 8.66 -12.91
C GLY A 46 1.60 7.23 -12.39
N GLN A 47 2.75 6.87 -11.83
CA GLN A 47 2.96 5.55 -11.23
C GLN A 47 2.01 5.24 -10.06
N VAL A 48 1.66 6.23 -9.23
CA VAL A 48 0.71 6.02 -8.13
C VAL A 48 -0.70 5.84 -8.67
N ASP A 49 -1.09 6.60 -9.69
CA ASP A 49 -2.41 6.48 -10.31
C ASP A 49 -2.54 5.16 -11.07
N GLN A 50 -1.50 4.75 -11.80
CA GLN A 50 -1.39 3.43 -12.43
C GLN A 50 -1.48 2.31 -11.39
N LEU A 51 -0.70 2.38 -10.31
CA LEU A 51 -0.74 1.38 -9.24
C LEU A 51 -2.15 1.25 -8.66
N ARG A 52 -2.83 2.37 -8.37
CA ARG A 52 -4.22 2.39 -7.87
C ARG A 52 -5.19 1.75 -8.85
N ALA A 53 -5.08 2.10 -10.14
CA ALA A 53 -5.95 1.56 -11.17
C ALA A 53 -5.77 0.04 -11.32
N LEU A 54 -4.52 -0.44 -11.34
CA LEU A 54 -4.20 -1.85 -11.58
C LEU A 54 -4.52 -2.76 -10.40
N VAL A 55 -4.32 -2.32 -9.15
CA VAL A 55 -4.64 -3.17 -7.98
C VAL A 55 -6.15 -3.25 -7.73
N GLY A 56 -6.93 -2.27 -8.20
CA GLY A 56 -8.38 -2.25 -8.02
C GLY A 56 -8.83 -1.95 -6.58
N THR A 57 -10.16 -1.97 -6.38
CA THR A 57 -10.80 -1.49 -5.13
C THR A 57 -10.72 -2.44 -3.95
N ASP A 58 -10.38 -3.71 -4.19
CA ASP A 58 -10.25 -4.73 -3.14
C ASP A 58 -8.96 -4.54 -2.32
N HIS A 59 -8.01 -3.78 -2.87
CA HIS A 59 -6.73 -3.45 -2.27
C HIS A 59 -6.69 -1.95 -1.92
N ARG A 60 -5.71 -1.56 -1.11
CA ARG A 60 -5.64 -0.19 -0.62
C ARG A 60 -4.28 0.43 -0.78
N VAL A 61 -4.18 1.51 -1.56
CA VAL A 61 -2.95 2.29 -1.74
C VAL A 61 -2.97 3.53 -0.83
N ARG A 62 -1.99 3.66 0.06
CA ARG A 62 -1.73 4.84 0.88
C ARG A 62 -0.46 5.52 0.39
N ILE A 63 -0.52 6.84 0.21
CA ILE A 63 0.67 7.68 0.11
C ILE A 63 1.04 8.13 1.52
N THR A 64 2.32 8.13 1.84
CA THR A 64 2.84 8.68 3.10
C THR A 64 3.87 9.77 2.83
N ASP A 65 3.66 10.93 3.43
CA ASP A 65 4.65 12.02 3.45
C ASP A 65 5.67 11.83 4.58
N ASP A 66 5.38 10.93 5.53
CA ASP A 66 6.35 10.50 6.53
C ASP A 66 7.43 9.65 5.85
N CYS A 67 8.69 10.02 6.12
CA CYS A 67 9.86 9.28 5.66
C CYS A 67 9.85 7.85 6.21
N LEU A 68 10.05 6.86 5.33
CA LEU A 68 10.20 5.46 5.73
C LEU A 68 11.67 5.07 6.03
N ASP A 69 12.56 6.05 6.22
CA ASP A 69 14.00 5.88 6.50
C ASP A 69 14.76 4.99 5.49
N ALA A 70 14.23 4.87 4.28
CA ALA A 70 14.76 4.07 3.18
C ALA A 70 15.17 4.94 1.97
N CYS A 71 15.52 6.20 2.22
CA CYS A 71 15.71 7.20 1.17
C CYS A 71 16.75 6.81 0.13
N GLU A 72 17.81 6.08 0.50
CA GLU A 72 18.84 5.57 -0.43
C GLU A 72 18.26 4.62 -1.49
N ARG A 73 17.17 3.92 -1.16
CA ARG A 73 16.55 2.94 -2.05
C ARG A 73 15.59 3.54 -3.06
N SER A 74 15.17 4.80 -2.91
CA SER A 74 14.29 5.52 -3.86
C SER A 74 12.91 4.91 -4.08
N ASN A 75 11.91 5.78 -4.31
CA ASN A 75 10.52 5.45 -4.65
C ASN A 75 9.99 4.17 -3.97
N VAL A 76 10.07 4.12 -2.64
CA VAL A 76 9.81 2.90 -1.87
C VAL A 76 8.32 2.59 -1.83
N VAL A 77 8.00 1.32 -2.12
CA VAL A 77 6.65 0.74 -2.01
C VAL A 77 6.69 -0.42 -1.01
N VAL A 78 5.79 -0.42 -0.04
CA VAL A 78 5.66 -1.49 0.95
C VAL A 78 4.33 -2.19 0.76
N VAL A 79 4.36 -3.49 0.47
CA VAL A 79 3.17 -4.32 0.36
C VAL A 79 2.94 -5.06 1.67
N HIS A 80 1.87 -4.68 2.37
CA HIS A 80 1.39 -5.34 3.58
C HIS A 80 0.49 -6.53 3.21
N PRO A 81 0.65 -7.69 3.88
CA PRO A 81 -0.14 -8.88 3.59
C PRO A 81 -1.63 -8.65 3.81
N SER A 82 -2.45 -9.38 3.03
CA SER A 82 -3.89 -9.52 3.25
C SER A 82 -4.19 -10.30 4.54
N GLY A 83 -5.46 -10.49 4.89
CA GLY A 83 -5.85 -11.36 6.00
C GLY A 83 -5.32 -12.80 5.84
N ALA A 84 -5.46 -13.37 4.65
CA ALA A 84 -4.95 -14.71 4.32
C ALA A 84 -3.42 -14.78 4.42
N GLY A 85 -2.70 -13.77 3.89
CA GLY A 85 -1.24 -13.70 3.99
C GLY A 85 -0.76 -13.64 5.45
N ARG A 86 -1.42 -12.84 6.30
CA ARG A 86 -1.10 -12.80 7.75
C ARG A 86 -1.35 -14.13 8.44
N ALA A 87 -2.45 -14.81 8.11
CA ALA A 87 -2.74 -16.14 8.65
C ALA A 87 -1.69 -17.18 8.25
N ALA A 88 -1.08 -17.02 7.07
CA ALA A 88 0.07 -17.80 6.61
C ALA A 88 1.42 -17.35 7.19
N GLY A 89 1.44 -16.37 8.11
CA GLY A 89 2.66 -15.87 8.75
C GLY A 89 3.44 -14.84 7.93
N ALA A 90 2.88 -14.33 6.83
CA ALA A 90 3.57 -13.37 5.98
C ALA A 90 3.87 -12.05 6.69
N ARG A 91 4.98 -11.42 6.29
CA ARG A 91 5.40 -10.08 6.71
C ARG A 91 5.30 -9.11 5.53
N PRO A 92 5.31 -7.78 5.79
CA PRO A 92 5.37 -6.81 4.71
C PRO A 92 6.62 -7.01 3.85
N VAL A 93 6.46 -6.89 2.53
CA VAL A 93 7.56 -6.90 1.57
C VAL A 93 7.85 -5.46 1.15
N TRP A 94 9.13 -5.10 1.13
CA TRP A 94 9.61 -3.76 0.83
C TRP A 94 10.29 -3.76 -0.52
N PHE A 95 9.86 -2.86 -1.39
CA PHE A 95 10.44 -2.64 -2.70
C PHE A 95 11.11 -1.27 -2.75
N GLY A 96 12.37 -1.25 -3.15
CA GLY A 96 13.12 -0.05 -3.49
C GLY A 96 13.29 0.07 -5.00
N PHE A 97 13.74 1.22 -5.47
CA PHE A 97 14.09 1.50 -6.86
C PHE A 97 12.96 1.21 -7.85
N VAL A 98 11.70 1.35 -7.42
CA VAL A 98 10.53 1.25 -8.29
C VAL A 98 10.48 2.51 -9.17
N LEU A 99 11.36 2.62 -10.15
CA LEU A 99 11.57 3.84 -10.95
C LEU A 99 11.05 3.69 -12.38
N ASP A 100 10.58 2.50 -12.72
CA ASP A 100 10.03 2.14 -14.01
C ASP A 100 8.60 1.59 -13.85
N ASP A 101 7.79 1.74 -14.90
CA ASP A 101 6.38 1.37 -14.85
C ASP A 101 6.19 -0.16 -14.89
N SER A 102 7.15 -0.92 -15.43
CA SER A 102 7.11 -2.39 -15.38
C SER A 102 7.15 -2.93 -13.95
N ALA A 103 7.97 -2.35 -13.08
CA ALA A 103 7.99 -2.72 -11.66
C ALA A 103 6.63 -2.43 -11.00
N VAL A 104 5.96 -1.34 -11.37
CA VAL A 104 4.60 -1.01 -10.89
C VAL A 104 3.59 -2.06 -11.35
N ASP A 105 3.64 -2.44 -12.63
CA ASP A 105 2.78 -3.47 -13.21
C ASP A 105 2.96 -4.83 -12.53
N ASP A 106 4.20 -5.25 -12.33
CA ASP A 106 4.54 -6.52 -11.70
C ASP A 106 4.12 -6.55 -10.23
N ILE A 107 4.36 -5.47 -9.48
CA ILE A 107 3.86 -5.34 -8.09
C ILE A 107 2.34 -5.44 -8.06
N ALA A 108 1.64 -4.73 -8.96
CA ALA A 108 0.19 -4.75 -9.00
C ALA A 108 -0.38 -6.12 -9.38
N ALA A 109 0.24 -6.81 -10.34
CA ALA A 109 -0.13 -8.17 -10.73
C ALA A 109 0.06 -9.16 -9.58
N TRP A 110 1.20 -9.11 -8.88
CA TRP A 110 1.46 -9.96 -7.72
C TRP A 110 0.49 -9.69 -6.56
N VAL A 111 0.18 -8.42 -6.31
CA VAL A 111 -0.81 -8.01 -5.29
C VAL A 111 -2.20 -8.58 -5.60
N ARG A 112 -2.65 -8.50 -6.86
CA ARG A 112 -3.92 -9.08 -7.30
C ARG A 112 -3.95 -10.61 -7.20
N ALA A 113 -2.81 -11.27 -7.39
CA ALA A 113 -2.68 -12.70 -7.18
C ALA A 113 -2.74 -13.11 -5.69
N GLY A 114 -2.71 -12.15 -4.77
CA GLY A 114 -2.86 -12.34 -3.32
C GLY A 114 -1.70 -11.78 -2.50
N GLY A 115 -0.58 -11.44 -3.15
CA GLY A 115 0.58 -10.80 -2.53
C GLY A 115 1.29 -11.69 -1.50
N PRO A 116 1.94 -11.08 -0.48
CA PRO A 116 2.81 -11.79 0.46
C PRO A 116 2.14 -12.98 1.15
N GLY A 117 2.78 -14.15 1.06
CA GLY A 117 2.34 -15.40 1.68
C GLY A 117 1.12 -16.07 1.05
N VAL A 118 0.57 -15.51 -0.02
CA VAL A 118 -0.54 -16.12 -0.80
C VAL A 118 -0.07 -16.46 -2.20
N ALA A 119 0.59 -15.51 -2.88
CA ALA A 119 1.20 -15.72 -4.19
C ALA A 119 2.72 -15.74 -4.07
N PRO A 120 3.42 -16.62 -4.82
CA PRO A 120 4.88 -16.57 -4.91
C PRO A 120 5.32 -15.22 -5.46
N LEU A 121 6.41 -14.67 -4.93
CA LEU A 121 7.00 -13.46 -5.47
C LEU A 121 7.62 -13.79 -6.84
N PRO A 122 7.27 -13.06 -7.91
CA PRO A 122 7.94 -13.21 -9.21
C PRO A 122 9.44 -12.92 -9.10
N ASP A 123 10.27 -13.72 -9.78
CA ASP A 123 11.74 -13.59 -9.73
C ASP A 123 12.23 -12.18 -10.12
N VAL A 124 11.55 -11.53 -11.08
CA VAL A 124 11.87 -10.14 -11.48
C VAL A 124 11.72 -9.15 -10.33
N LEU A 125 10.74 -9.35 -9.44
CA LEU A 125 10.52 -8.48 -8.29
C LEU A 125 11.56 -8.67 -7.19
N ASP A 126 12.26 -9.81 -7.16
CA ASP A 126 13.32 -10.08 -6.18
C ASP A 126 14.47 -9.06 -6.30
N LEU A 127 14.70 -8.54 -7.51
CA LEU A 127 15.68 -7.47 -7.79
C LEU A 127 15.36 -6.15 -7.07
N TYR A 128 14.08 -5.93 -6.74
CA TYR A 128 13.60 -4.71 -6.09
C TYR A 128 13.44 -4.90 -4.58
N VAL A 129 13.46 -6.14 -4.08
CA VAL A 129 13.28 -6.43 -2.66
C VAL A 129 14.43 -5.83 -1.85
N MET A 130 14.06 -5.14 -0.78
CA MET A 130 14.98 -4.60 0.19
C MET A 130 14.58 -5.04 1.61
N PRO A 131 15.54 -5.13 2.55
CA PRO A 131 15.18 -5.29 3.95
C PRO A 131 14.41 -4.06 4.43
N ALA A 132 13.43 -4.27 5.31
CA ALA A 132 12.85 -3.17 6.06
C ALA A 132 13.98 -2.43 6.81
N PRO A 133 14.01 -1.09 6.82
CA PRO A 133 14.94 -0.37 7.67
C PRO A 133 14.79 -0.83 9.11
N GLY A 134 15.92 -1.02 9.80
CA GLY A 134 15.89 -1.33 11.23
C GLY A 134 15.16 -0.22 11.99
N PRO A 135 14.63 -0.49 13.20
CA PRO A 135 14.05 0.55 14.02
C PRO A 135 15.08 1.67 14.22
N THR A 136 14.82 2.83 13.63
CA THR A 136 15.58 4.04 13.91
C THR A 136 15.24 4.46 15.35
N ALA A 137 16.26 4.75 16.14
CA ALA A 137 16.04 5.43 17.42
C ALA A 137 15.32 6.75 17.08
N ARG A 138 14.08 6.90 17.54
CA ARG A 138 13.31 8.13 17.34
C ARG A 138 14.19 9.31 17.74
N ARG A 139 14.52 10.18 16.78
CA ARG A 139 15.11 11.49 17.07
C ARG A 139 14.04 12.45 17.55
#